data_AF-W2VB49-F1
#
_entry.id   AF-W2VB49-F1
#
_cell.length_a   1.000
_cell.length_b   1.000
_cell.length_c   1.000
_cell.angle_alpha   90.00
_cell.angle_beta   90.00
_cell.angle_gamma   90.00
#
_symmetry.space_group_name_H-M   'P 1'
#
loop_
_entity.id
_entity.type
_entity.pdbx_description
1 polymer ?
#
loop_
_entity_poly.entity_id
_entity_poly.type
_entity_poly.pdbx_seq_one_letter_code
_entity_poly.pdbx_strand_id
1 'polypeptide(L)'
;MGASASIFRKGKYVTEKDLDIIIDIFTEMGFYSSNKVDMSSGERVCLSVSFFNDEWARKWDEDELDSLDDNDHIIIYFYPNVEIELGEYIPSMGEEVPDYLNFEDISGRGRLLLEFLHRYFKLFPEDVFRRSHFYTKNDIDKLYAKVPWNEIWMYEDPKTF
;
A
#
# COMPACT_ATOMS: atom_id res chain seq x y z
N MET A 1 -10.11 13.36 5.84
CA MET A 1 -9.75 11.93 5.68
C MET A 1 -9.52 11.71 4.21
N GLY A 2 -8.27 11.45 3.83
CA GLY A 2 -7.90 11.18 2.45
C GLY A 2 -8.29 9.77 1.98
N ALA A 3 -7.93 9.45 0.74
CA ALA A 3 -8.22 8.17 0.11
C ALA A 3 -7.38 7.03 0.74
N SER A 4 -7.96 5.89 1.14
CA SER A 4 -7.20 4.71 1.62
C SER A 4 -7.13 3.57 0.59
N ALA A 5 -6.08 2.78 0.56
CA ALA A 5 -6.04 1.57 -0.29
C ALA A 5 -5.64 0.34 0.51
N SER A 6 -5.95 -0.83 -0.01
CA SER A 6 -5.79 -2.10 0.71
C SER A 6 -5.10 -3.17 -0.14
N ILE A 7 -4.37 -4.09 0.48
CA ILE A 7 -3.86 -5.31 -0.15
C ILE A 7 -4.44 -6.54 0.53
N PHE A 8 -4.83 -7.49 -0.31
CA PHE A 8 -5.43 -8.77 0.05
C PHE A 8 -4.47 -9.89 -0.32
N ARG A 9 -4.42 -10.92 0.54
CA ARG A 9 -3.61 -12.12 0.33
C ARG A 9 -4.46 -13.37 0.17
N LYS A 10 -4.12 -14.17 -0.84
CA LYS A 10 -4.80 -15.44 -1.10
C LYS A 10 -4.35 -16.53 -0.12
N GLY A 11 -5.30 -17.24 0.49
CA GLY A 11 -5.11 -18.53 1.17
C GLY A 11 -4.06 -18.64 2.29
N LYS A 12 -3.47 -17.54 2.80
CA LYS A 12 -2.41 -17.58 3.82
C LYS A 12 -2.52 -16.45 4.82
N TYR A 13 -2.32 -16.78 6.10
CA TYR A 13 -2.10 -15.79 7.15
C TYR A 13 -0.81 -15.02 6.89
N VAL A 14 -0.88 -13.71 7.09
CA VAL A 14 0.25 -12.80 6.97
C VAL A 14 0.97 -12.72 8.32
N THR A 15 2.29 -12.72 8.28
CA THR A 15 3.18 -12.71 9.45
C THR A 15 4.01 -11.44 9.49
N GLU A 16 4.61 -11.11 10.64
CA GLU A 16 5.50 -9.95 10.74
C GLU A 16 6.70 -9.98 9.77
N LYS A 17 7.10 -11.17 9.28
CA LYS A 17 8.13 -11.27 8.22
C LYS A 17 7.68 -10.65 6.90
N ASP A 18 6.39 -10.66 6.61
CA ASP A 18 5.84 -10.01 5.44
C ASP A 18 5.89 -8.48 5.58
N LEU A 19 5.71 -7.98 6.81
CA LEU A 19 5.91 -6.56 7.12
C LEU A 19 7.38 -6.16 6.93
N ASP A 20 8.34 -6.99 7.34
CA ASP A 20 9.76 -6.74 7.09
C ASP A 20 10.06 -6.62 5.59
N ILE A 21 9.49 -7.51 4.76
CA ILE A 21 9.63 -7.43 3.29
C ILE A 21 9.04 -6.12 2.74
N ILE A 22 7.89 -5.68 3.26
CA ILE A 22 7.28 -4.41 2.85
C ILE A 22 8.19 -3.23 3.21
N ILE A 23 8.76 -3.23 4.41
CA ILE A 23 9.73 -2.21 4.86
C ILE A 23 10.97 -2.20 3.96
N ASP A 24 11.49 -3.37 3.60
CA ASP A 24 12.64 -3.51 2.70
C ASP A 24 12.35 -2.89 1.32
N ILE A 25 11.17 -3.14 0.74
CA ILE A 25 10.77 -2.54 -0.55
C ILE A 25 10.79 -1.01 -0.48
N PHE A 26 10.20 -0.43 0.57
CA PHE A 26 10.22 1.03 0.76
C PHE A 26 11.64 1.55 0.95
N THR A 27 12.48 0.82 1.69
CA THR A 27 13.89 1.18 1.89
C THR A 27 14.66 1.15 0.57
N GLU A 28 14.44 0.16 -0.29
CA GLU A 28 15.01 0.11 -1.65
C GLU A 28 14.53 1.25 -2.55
N MET A 29 13.34 1.80 -2.28
CA MET A 29 12.81 2.97 -2.96
C MET A 29 13.38 4.30 -2.41
N GLY A 30 14.25 4.24 -1.39
CA GLY A 30 14.89 5.42 -0.79
C GLY A 30 14.13 6.04 0.38
N PHE A 31 13.19 5.30 0.98
CA PHE A 31 12.48 5.75 2.18
C PHE A 31 13.15 5.26 3.46
N TYR A 32 12.99 6.03 4.53
CA TYR A 32 13.23 5.60 5.90
C TYR A 32 11.90 5.17 6.52
N SER A 33 11.94 4.12 7.33
CA SER A 33 10.78 3.67 8.13
C SER A 33 10.86 4.22 9.56
N SER A 34 9.71 4.57 10.13
CA SER A 34 9.56 4.72 11.57
C SER A 34 9.75 3.38 12.28
N ASN A 35 9.83 3.42 13.61
CA ASN A 35 9.63 2.20 14.39
C ASN A 35 8.23 1.62 14.12
N LYS A 36 8.12 0.29 14.24
CA LYS A 36 6.82 -0.40 14.27
C LYS A 36 6.08 0.03 15.53
N VAL A 37 4.91 0.64 15.37
CA VAL A 37 4.06 1.06 16.48
C VAL A 37 2.95 0.04 16.63
N ASP A 38 2.85 -0.58 17.80
CA ASP A 38 1.69 -1.41 18.14
C ASP A 38 0.47 -0.52 18.39
N MET A 39 -0.51 -0.62 17.50
CA MET A 39 -1.79 0.10 17.55
C MET A 39 -2.95 -0.84 17.88
N SER A 40 -2.66 -2.02 18.41
CA SER A 40 -3.69 -2.99 18.77
C SER A 40 -4.64 -2.41 19.81
N SER A 41 -5.94 -2.45 19.51
CA SER A 41 -6.99 -2.07 20.45
C SER A 41 -8.08 -3.14 20.46
N GLY A 42 -8.32 -3.76 21.61
CA GLY A 42 -9.25 -4.89 21.73
C GLY A 42 -8.78 -6.11 20.94
N GLU A 43 -9.64 -6.62 20.06
CA GLU A 43 -9.47 -7.91 19.35
C GLU A 43 -8.68 -7.82 18.03
N ARG A 44 -8.37 -6.60 17.55
CA ARG A 44 -7.59 -6.42 16.31
C ARG A 44 -6.16 -6.02 16.61
N VAL A 45 -5.24 -6.92 16.27
CA VAL A 45 -3.80 -6.64 16.31
C VAL A 45 -3.42 -5.85 15.06
N CYS A 46 -2.77 -4.70 15.23
CA CYS A 46 -2.36 -3.83 14.14
C CYS A 46 -1.01 -3.19 14.44
N LEU A 47 -0.10 -3.25 13.46
CA LEU A 47 1.17 -2.55 13.47
C LEU A 47 1.09 -1.37 12.50
N SER A 48 1.44 -0.18 12.97
CA SER A 48 1.57 1.02 12.14
C SER A 48 3.04 1.27 11.83
N VAL A 49 3.33 1.61 10.58
CA VAL A 49 4.66 2.06 10.13
C VAL A 49 4.49 3.26 9.21
N SER A 50 5.25 4.32 9.48
CA SER A 50 5.34 5.50 8.63
C SER A 50 6.61 5.43 7.79
N PHE A 51 6.51 5.79 6.52
CA PHE A 51 7.66 5.92 5.62
C PHE A 51 7.81 7.37 5.19
N PHE A 52 9.05 7.86 5.14
CA PHE A 52 9.39 9.23 4.76
C PHE A 52 10.75 9.27 4.05
N ASN A 53 11.02 10.28 3.24
CA ASN A 53 12.30 10.45 2.53
C ASN A 53 12.95 11.80 2.85
N ASP A 54 14.14 12.07 2.30
CA ASP A 54 14.87 13.32 2.59
C ASP A 54 14.09 14.58 2.15
N GLU A 55 13.24 14.50 1.12
CA GLU A 55 12.34 15.60 0.74
C GLU A 55 11.31 15.90 1.84
N TRP A 56 10.78 14.86 2.50
CA TRP A 56 9.90 15.01 3.65
C TRP A 56 10.60 15.65 4.85
N ALA A 57 11.82 15.22 5.17
CA ALA A 57 12.57 15.74 6.31
C ALA A 57 12.89 17.24 6.16
N ARG A 58 13.23 17.69 4.94
CA ARG A 58 13.47 19.11 4.64
C ARG A 58 12.21 19.97 4.78
N LYS A 59 11.06 19.51 4.28
CA LYS A 59 9.81 20.28 4.35
C LYS A 59 9.28 20.44 5.78
N TRP A 60 9.60 19.51 6.66
CA TRP A 60 9.24 19.59 8.09
C TRP A 60 10.01 20.70 8.83
N ASP A 61 11.23 21.02 8.39
CA ASP A 61 12.06 22.09 8.96
C ASP A 61 11.71 23.49 8.42
N GLU A 62 10.99 23.59 7.30
CA GLU A 62 10.77 24.86 6.58
C GLU A 62 9.42 25.55 6.88
N ASP A 63 8.61 25.06 7.84
CA ASP A 63 7.29 25.62 8.24
C ASP A 63 6.29 25.86 7.06
N GLU A 64 6.58 25.33 5.87
CA GLU A 64 5.74 25.40 4.67
C GLU A 64 4.68 24.29 4.72
N LEU A 65 3.65 24.53 5.55
CA LEU A 65 2.49 23.65 5.74
C LEU A 65 1.60 23.50 4.48
N ASP A 66 1.85 24.28 3.42
CA ASP A 66 0.95 24.45 2.27
C ASP A 66 1.15 23.44 1.13
N SER A 67 2.10 22.49 1.21
CA SER A 67 2.30 21.44 0.18
C SER A 67 2.25 20.00 0.71
N LEU A 68 1.29 19.69 1.59
CA LEU A 68 1.01 18.30 2.00
C LEU A 68 0.75 17.33 0.82
N ASP A 69 0.43 17.85 -0.37
CA ASP A 69 0.27 17.09 -1.62
C ASP A 69 1.59 16.66 -2.27
N ASP A 70 2.70 17.36 -2.01
CA ASP A 70 4.05 17.05 -2.54
C ASP A 70 4.89 16.31 -1.48
N ASN A 71 4.24 15.64 -0.53
CA ASN A 71 4.91 15.02 0.60
C ASN A 71 4.82 13.49 0.46
N ASP A 72 5.94 12.87 0.09
CA ASP A 72 6.07 11.43 -0.19
C ASP A 72 5.84 10.53 1.04
N HIS A 73 5.56 11.11 2.21
CA HIS A 73 5.27 10.32 3.40
C HIS A 73 4.01 9.48 3.24
N ILE A 74 4.09 8.21 3.62
CA ILE A 74 2.98 7.26 3.57
C ILE A 74 2.92 6.47 4.87
N ILE A 75 1.72 6.32 5.44
CA ILE A 75 1.48 5.48 6.61
C ILE A 75 0.84 4.19 6.15
N ILE A 76 1.33 3.07 6.69
CA ILE A 76 0.67 1.77 6.53
C ILE A 76 0.15 1.26 7.86
N TYR A 77 -0.96 0.55 7.79
CA TYR A 77 -1.50 -0.30 8.85
C TYR A 77 -1.42 -1.75 8.40
N PHE A 78 -0.69 -2.55 9.17
CA PHE A 78 -0.45 -3.95 8.91
C PHE A 78 -1.14 -4.81 9.96
N TYR A 79 -1.96 -5.74 9.50
CA TYR A 79 -2.78 -6.60 10.35
C TYR A 79 -2.27 -8.05 10.22
N PRO A 80 -1.42 -8.51 11.17
CA PRO A 80 -1.01 -9.91 11.20
C PRO A 80 -2.20 -10.80 11.60
N ASN A 81 -2.24 -12.03 11.07
CA ASN A 81 -3.19 -13.07 11.50
C ASN A 81 -4.68 -12.67 11.50
N VAL A 82 -5.13 -11.87 10.52
CA VAL A 82 -6.53 -11.43 10.46
C VAL A 82 -7.46 -12.63 10.26
N GLU A 83 -8.54 -12.69 11.04
CA GLU A 83 -9.59 -13.68 10.87
C GLU A 83 -10.38 -13.43 9.58
N ILE A 84 -10.75 -14.52 8.89
CA ILE A 84 -11.49 -14.47 7.61
C ILE A 84 -12.85 -13.79 7.75
N GLU A 85 -13.44 -13.74 8.94
CA GLU A 85 -14.75 -13.10 9.21
C GLU A 85 -14.79 -11.59 8.89
N LEU A 86 -13.62 -10.97 8.69
CA LEU A 86 -13.47 -9.58 8.27
C LEU A 86 -13.15 -9.44 6.78
N GLY A 87 -13.26 -10.53 6.03
CA GLY A 87 -12.91 -10.62 4.63
C GLY A 87 -13.89 -9.98 3.69
N GLU A 88 -13.39 -9.60 2.52
CA GLU A 88 -14.20 -9.23 1.37
C GLU A 88 -14.04 -10.28 0.28
N TYR A 89 -15.10 -10.56 -0.48
CA TYR A 89 -15.02 -11.45 -1.62
C TYR A 89 -14.21 -10.80 -2.75
N ILE A 90 -13.07 -11.39 -3.09
CA ILE A 90 -12.19 -10.90 -4.15
C ILE A 90 -12.42 -11.75 -5.42
N PRO A 91 -13.03 -11.20 -6.49
CA PRO A 91 -13.42 -12.00 -7.65
C PRO A 91 -12.28 -12.75 -8.34
N SER A 92 -11.06 -12.18 -8.35
CA SER A 92 -9.88 -12.81 -8.94
C SER A 92 -9.31 -13.95 -8.07
N MET A 93 -9.57 -13.94 -6.77
CA MET A 93 -9.14 -15.00 -5.84
C MET A 93 -10.18 -16.11 -5.72
N GLY A 94 -11.47 -15.78 -5.90
CA GLY A 94 -12.59 -16.72 -5.80
C GLY A 94 -12.95 -17.08 -4.35
N GLU A 95 -12.51 -16.29 -3.38
CA GLU A 95 -12.70 -16.50 -1.94
C GLU A 95 -12.84 -15.16 -1.20
N GLU A 96 -13.39 -15.22 0.02
CA GLU A 96 -13.39 -14.09 0.97
C GLU A 96 -12.05 -14.06 1.69
N VAL A 97 -11.36 -12.92 1.61
CA VAL A 97 -10.05 -12.71 2.24
C VAL A 97 -10.02 -11.36 2.94
N PRO A 98 -9.42 -11.28 4.14
CA PRO A 98 -9.22 -10.01 4.82
C PRO A 98 -8.13 -9.19 4.12
N ASP A 99 -8.29 -7.87 4.13
CA ASP A 99 -7.18 -6.95 3.90
C ASP A 99 -6.19 -7.07 5.06
N TYR A 100 -4.91 -7.16 4.73
CA TYR A 100 -3.86 -7.28 5.74
C TYR A 100 -2.95 -6.04 5.76
N LEU A 101 -2.98 -5.22 4.71
CA LEU A 101 -2.19 -4.02 4.58
C LEU A 101 -3.08 -2.90 4.07
N ASN A 102 -3.15 -1.80 4.83
CA ASN A 102 -3.85 -0.59 4.44
C ASN A 102 -2.88 0.57 4.33
N PHE A 103 -3.01 1.35 3.26
CA PHE A 103 -2.32 2.62 3.07
C PHE A 103 -3.25 3.77 3.48
N GLU A 104 -2.76 4.64 4.36
CA GLU A 104 -3.45 5.86 4.74
C GLU A 104 -3.15 6.99 3.74
N ASP A 105 -4.18 7.75 3.38
CA ASP A 105 -4.13 8.92 2.52
C ASP A 105 -3.21 8.80 1.29
N ILE A 106 -3.65 8.05 0.30
CA ILE A 106 -2.95 7.80 -0.96
C ILE A 106 -3.12 8.94 -1.98
N SER A 107 -3.79 10.03 -1.62
CA SER A 107 -3.98 11.18 -2.50
C SER A 107 -2.60 11.71 -2.94
N GLY A 108 -2.42 11.99 -4.23
CA GLY A 108 -1.11 12.41 -4.79
C GLY A 108 -0.04 11.30 -4.89
N ARG A 109 -0.25 10.11 -4.31
CA ARG A 109 0.79 9.06 -4.19
C ARG A 109 0.75 8.01 -5.30
N GLY A 110 0.12 8.31 -6.43
CA GLY A 110 -0.09 7.34 -7.51
C GLY A 110 1.21 6.78 -8.10
N ARG A 111 2.23 7.63 -8.27
CA ARG A 111 3.53 7.20 -8.76
C ARG A 111 4.28 6.32 -7.75
N LEU A 112 4.31 6.74 -6.49
CA LEU A 112 4.91 6.00 -5.38
C LEU A 112 4.28 4.61 -5.26
N LEU A 113 2.94 4.54 -5.23
CA LEU A 113 2.23 3.28 -5.13
C LEU A 113 2.46 2.39 -6.34
N LEU A 114 2.53 2.94 -7.55
CA LEU A 114 2.77 2.15 -8.75
C LEU A 114 4.16 1.48 -8.72
N GLU A 115 5.20 2.22 -8.31
CA GLU A 115 6.56 1.67 -8.13
C GLU A 115 6.59 0.60 -7.02
N PHE A 116 5.98 0.90 -5.86
CA PHE A 116 5.88 -0.05 -4.75
C PHE A 116 5.20 -1.35 -5.21
N LEU A 117 4.01 -1.25 -5.82
CA LEU A 117 3.22 -2.41 -6.24
C LEU A 117 3.94 -3.23 -7.31
N HIS A 118 4.65 -2.58 -8.25
CA HIS A 118 5.42 -3.30 -9.26
C HIS A 118 6.57 -4.12 -8.66
N ARG A 119 7.20 -3.65 -7.57
CA ARG A 119 8.21 -4.42 -6.82
C ARG A 119 7.56 -5.51 -5.97
N TYR A 120 6.54 -5.13 -5.21
CA TYR A 120 5.80 -6.00 -4.31
C TYR A 120 5.20 -7.22 -5.02
N PHE A 121 4.55 -7.02 -6.17
CA PHE A 121 3.94 -8.12 -6.93
C PHE A 121 4.95 -9.06 -7.61
N LYS A 122 6.25 -8.74 -7.65
CA LYS A 122 7.28 -9.72 -8.03
C LYS A 122 7.47 -10.79 -6.96
N LEU A 123 7.26 -10.43 -5.69
CA LEU A 123 7.37 -11.32 -4.54
C LEU A 123 6.04 -12.03 -4.25
N PHE A 124 4.93 -11.31 -4.39
CA PHE A 124 3.58 -11.81 -4.07
C PHE A 124 2.63 -11.70 -5.27
N PRO A 125 2.85 -12.49 -6.35
CA PRO A 125 2.13 -12.31 -7.61
C PRO A 125 0.63 -12.62 -7.57
N GLU A 126 0.17 -13.33 -6.54
CA GLU A 126 -1.24 -13.72 -6.36
C GLU A 126 -2.02 -12.71 -5.51
N ASP A 127 -1.34 -11.78 -4.84
CA ASP A 127 -1.99 -10.78 -3.99
C ASP A 127 -2.69 -9.72 -4.87
N VAL A 128 -3.66 -9.02 -4.30
CA VAL A 128 -4.51 -8.05 -5.03
C VAL A 128 -4.51 -6.73 -4.30
N PHE A 129 -4.28 -5.65 -5.05
CA PHE A 129 -4.40 -4.28 -4.56
C PHE A 129 -5.80 -3.76 -4.85
N ARG A 130 -6.39 -3.01 -3.92
CA ARG A 130 -7.71 -2.39 -4.05
C ARG A 130 -7.65 -0.91 -3.73
N ARG A 131 -8.23 -0.12 -4.62
CA ARG A 131 -8.73 1.22 -4.31
C ARG A 131 -10.20 1.36 -4.75
N SER A 132 -10.44 1.91 -5.93
CA SER A 132 -11.77 1.92 -6.56
C SER A 132 -12.06 0.59 -7.26
N HIS A 133 -11.00 -0.05 -7.77
CA HIS A 133 -11.04 -1.33 -8.46
C HIS A 133 -10.00 -2.28 -7.88
N PHE A 134 -10.07 -3.55 -8.28
CA PHE A 134 -9.09 -4.57 -7.95
C PHE A 134 -8.02 -4.66 -9.03
N TYR A 135 -6.76 -4.59 -8.63
CA TYR A 135 -5.59 -4.64 -9.51
C TYR A 135 -4.77 -5.87 -9.17
N THR A 136 -4.56 -6.72 -10.17
CA THR A 136 -3.64 -7.84 -10.11
C THR A 136 -2.24 -7.40 -10.52
N LYS A 137 -1.24 -8.27 -10.30
CA LYS A 137 0.10 -8.10 -10.86
C LYS A 137 0.10 -7.72 -12.34
N ASN A 138 -0.71 -8.41 -13.15
CA ASN A 138 -0.76 -8.17 -14.59
C ASN A 138 -1.28 -6.77 -14.93
N ASP A 139 -2.21 -6.24 -14.14
CA ASP A 139 -2.76 -4.90 -14.34
C ASP A 139 -1.70 -3.84 -13.97
N ILE A 140 -1.01 -4.03 -12.85
CA ILE A 140 0.10 -3.15 -12.44
C ILE A 140 1.26 -3.18 -13.44
N ASP A 141 1.66 -4.36 -13.93
CA ASP A 141 2.75 -4.46 -14.91
C ASP A 141 2.40 -3.73 -16.22
N LYS A 142 1.14 -3.81 -16.68
CA LYS A 142 0.65 -3.05 -17.84
C LYS A 142 0.67 -1.54 -17.61
N LEU A 143 0.23 -1.09 -16.44
CA LEU A 143 0.26 0.33 -16.05
C LEU A 143 1.70 0.85 -15.98
N TYR A 144 2.58 0.09 -15.34
CA TYR A 144 3.99 0.43 -15.19
C TYR A 144 4.72 0.59 -16.54
N ALA A 145 4.36 -0.23 -17.54
CA ALA A 145 4.95 -0.18 -18.87
C ALA A 145 4.48 1.02 -19.73
N LYS A 146 3.38 1.70 -19.37
CA LYS A 146 2.81 2.81 -20.15
C LYS A 146 3.38 4.16 -19.70
N VAL A 147 4.27 4.72 -20.50
CA VAL A 147 4.84 6.07 -20.28
C VAL A 147 4.15 7.11 -21.18
N PRO A 148 3.83 8.32 -20.67
CA PRO A 148 3.96 8.77 -19.27
C PRO A 148 2.96 8.07 -18.35
N TRP A 149 3.32 7.91 -17.06
CA TRP A 149 2.44 7.28 -16.08
C TRP A 149 1.23 8.17 -15.77
N ASN A 150 0.03 7.56 -15.73
CA ASN A 150 -1.18 8.22 -15.28
C ASN A 150 -1.20 8.27 -13.75
N GLU A 151 -1.05 9.42 -13.12
CA GLU A 151 -0.98 9.54 -11.64
C GLU A 151 -2.31 9.23 -10.94
N ILE A 152 -3.43 9.26 -11.66
CA ILE A 152 -4.77 8.92 -11.13
C ILE A 152 -5.21 7.49 -11.48
N TRP A 153 -4.30 6.64 -11.96
CA TRP A 153 -4.58 5.27 -12.41
C TRP A 153 -5.41 4.45 -11.41
N MET A 154 -5.19 4.66 -10.11
CA MET A 154 -5.84 3.92 -9.02
C MET A 154 -7.37 4.11 -8.96
N TYR A 155 -7.89 5.14 -9.62
CA TYR A 155 -9.32 5.48 -9.69
C TYR A 155 -10.01 4.96 -10.95
N GLU A 156 -9.27 4.42 -11.91
CA GLU A 156 -9.77 3.98 -13.21
C GLU A 156 -9.89 2.46 -13.29
N ASP A 157 -10.84 1.94 -14.07
CA ASP A 157 -11.02 0.49 -14.17
C ASP A 157 -9.82 -0.15 -14.89
N PRO A 158 -9.11 -1.12 -14.30
CA PRO A 158 -7.97 -1.79 -14.93
C PRO A 158 -8.28 -2.40 -16.30
N LYS A 159 -9.56 -2.71 -16.57
CA LYS A 159 -10.03 -3.24 -17.86
C LYS A 159 -10.11 -2.20 -18.98
N THR A 160 -9.99 -0.92 -18.66
CA THR A 160 -10.07 0.18 -19.63
C THR A 160 -8.72 0.57 -20.23
N PHE A 161 -7.63 -0.01 -19.70
CA PHE A 161 -6.25 0.20 -20.17
C PHE A 161 -5.83 -0.80 -21.25
#